data_AF-A0A661CS40-F1
#
_entry.id   AF-A0A661CS40-F1
#
_cell.length_a   1.000
_cell.length_b   1.000
_cell.length_c   1.000
_cell.angle_alpha   90.00
_cell.angle_beta   90.00
_cell.angle_gamma   90.00
#
_symmetry.space_group_name_H-M   'P 1'
#
loop_
_entity.id
_entity.type
_entity.pdbx_description
1 polymer ?
#
loop_
_entity_poly.entity_id
_entity_poly.type
_entity_poly.pdbx_seq_one_letter_code
_entity_poly.pdbx_strand_id
1 'polypeptide(L)' 'MFEPHEYGITVKKVVIDSKRFFEAKVKELPYVAEYADTFEEAYQLAIDTIQTSMEMFAEKNQPFPPKHKFSGIL' A
#
# COMPACT_ATOMS: atom_id res chain seq x y z
N MET A 1 -0.35 0.96 18.03
CA MET A 1 -0.02 1.93 16.98
C MET A 1 0.13 1.16 15.70
N PHE A 2 -0.60 1.55 14.65
CA PHE A 2 -0.43 0.99 13.31
C PHE A 2 0.84 1.56 12.70
N GLU A 3 1.56 0.75 11.92
CA GLU A 3 2.77 1.17 11.22
C GLU A 3 2.66 0.79 9.73
N PRO A 4 2.03 1.65 8.90
CA PRO A 4 1.80 1.38 7.49
C PRO A 4 3.08 1.21 6.68
N HIS A 5 4.19 1.84 7.09
CA HIS A 5 5.45 1.80 6.36
C HIS A 5 6.17 0.45 6.44
N GLU A 6 5.70 -0.47 7.28
CA GLU A 6 6.22 -1.85 7.34
C GLU A 6 5.64 -2.77 6.24
N TYR A 7 4.69 -2.28 5.43
CA TYR A 7 4.13 -3.02 4.31
C TYR A 7 4.97 -2.84 3.05
N GLY A 8 5.00 -3.87 2.20
CA GLY A 8 5.75 -3.84 0.96
C GLY A 8 5.04 -2.97 -0.08
N ILE A 9 5.43 -1.70 -0.21
CA ILE A 9 4.87 -0.79 -1.21
C ILE A 9 5.81 -0.69 -2.41
N THR A 10 5.28 -1.00 -3.60
CA THR A 10 5.98 -0.73 -4.86
C THR A 10 5.32 0.45 -5.56
N VAL A 11 6.12 1.40 -6.03
CA VAL A 11 5.64 2.52 -6.84
C VAL A 11 6.34 2.51 -8.19
N LYS A 12 5.58 2.53 -9.29
CA LYS A 12 6.13 2.52 -10.65
C LYS A 12 5.32 3.38 -11.60
N LYS A 13 5.93 3.81 -12.71
CA LYS A 13 5.19 4.44 -13.80
C LYS A 13 4.37 3.40 -14.57
N VAL A 14 3.11 3.74 -14.85
CA VAL A 14 2.20 2.96 -15.69
C VAL A 14 1.55 3.85 -16.75
N VAL A 15 0.99 3.25 -17.79
CA VAL A 15 0.17 3.93 -18.79
C VAL A 15 -1.25 3.35 -18.74
N ILE A 16 -2.23 4.22 -18.51
CA ILE A 16 -3.66 3.88 -18.45
C ILE A 16 -4.36 4.86 -19.39
N ASP A 17 -5.13 4.34 -20.36
CA ASP A 17 -5.86 5.16 -21.34
C ASP A 17 -5.01 6.26 -21.98
N SER A 18 -3.78 5.89 -22.39
CA SER A 18 -2.77 6.79 -22.99
C SER A 18 -2.24 7.91 -22.08
N LYS A 19 -2.55 7.91 -20.78
CA LYS A 19 -2.01 8.82 -19.78
C LYS A 19 -1.01 8.12 -18.86
N ARG A 20 0.02 8.84 -18.40
CA ARG A 20 1.05 8.32 -17.50
C ARG A 20 0.71 8.64 -16.07
N PHE A 21 0.79 7.64 -15.20
CA PHE A 21 0.59 7.77 -13.77
C PHE A 21 1.71 7.05 -13.00
N PHE A 22 1.86 7.36 -11.73
CA PHE A 22 2.50 6.47 -10.77
C PHE A 22 1.43 5.55 -10.16
N GLU A 23 1.66 4.24 -10.22
CA GLU A 23 0.85 3.22 -9.55
C GLU A 23 1.60 2.79 -8.28
N ALA A 24 0.95 2.90 -7.12
CA ALA A 24 1.40 2.31 -5.87
C ALA A 24 0.59 1.04 -5.56
N LYS A 25 1.27 -0.07 -5.29
CA LYS A 25 0.69 -1.36 -4.91
C LYS A 25 1.23 -1.83 -3.58
N VAL A 26 0.37 -2.47 -2.78
CA VAL A 26 0.72 -3.03 -1.48
C VAL A 26 0.80 -4.56 -1.60
N LYS A 27 1.97 -5.13 -1.33
CA LYS A 27 2.26 -6.56 -1.51
C LYS A 27 1.28 -7.46 -0.74
N GLU A 28 0.97 -7.09 0.50
CA GLU A 28 0.10 -7.86 1.38
C GLU A 28 -1.41 -7.60 1.12
N LEU A 29 -1.74 -6.53 0.38
CA LEU A 29 -3.11 -6.13 0.03
C LEU A 29 -3.22 -6.08 -1.50
N PRO A 30 -3.30 -7.23 -2.21
CA PRO A 30 -3.22 -7.27 -3.67
C PRO A 30 -4.38 -6.57 -4.39
N TYR A 31 -5.44 -6.22 -3.67
CA TYR A 31 -6.57 -5.44 -4.17
C TYR A 31 -6.35 -3.92 -4.08
N VAL A 32 -5.29 -3.46 -3.40
CA VAL A 32 -4.94 -2.04 -3.29
C VAL A 32 -4.04 -1.64 -4.46
N ALA A 33 -4.51 -0.67 -5.22
CA ALA A 33 -3.71 0.04 -6.22
C ALA A 33 -4.13 1.51 -6.22
N GLU A 34 -3.21 2.39 -5.85
CA GLU A 34 -3.41 3.83 -5.84
C GLU A 34 -2.67 4.46 -7.02
N TYR A 35 -3.25 5.53 -7.58
CA TYR A 35 -2.69 6.19 -8.76
C TYR A 35 -2.61 7.70 -8.54
N ALA A 36 -1.47 8.29 -8.88
CA ALA A 36 -1.28 9.73 -8.81
C ALA A 36 -0.33 10.23 -9.92
N ASP A 37 -0.26 11.55 -10.06
CA ASP A 37 0.62 12.20 -11.04
C ASP A 37 2.09 12.22 -10.57
N THR A 38 2.33 12.14 -9.26
CA THR A 38 3.66 12.09 -8.67
C THR A 38 3.91 10.79 -7.88
N PHE A 39 5.19 10.45 -7.74
CA PHE A 39 5.63 9.29 -6.95
C PHE A 39 5.22 9.42 -5.48
N GLU A 40 5.41 10.60 -4.91
CA GLU A 40 5.14 10.89 -3.50
C GLU A 40 3.64 10.77 -3.20
N GLU A 41 2.79 11.36 -4.02
CA GLU A 41 1.34 11.26 -3.83
C GLU A 41 0.84 9.81 -3.93
N ALA A 42 1.32 9.03 -4.92
CA ALA A 42 0.93 7.63 -5.04
C ALA A 42 1.34 6.82 -3.81
N TYR A 43 2.54 7.08 -3.27
CA TYR A 43 3.01 6.43 -2.04
C TYR A 43 2.18 6.84 -0.82
N GLN A 44 1.89 8.14 -0.65
CA GLN A 44 1.09 8.62 0.47
C GLN A 44 -0.34 8.07 0.44
N LEU A 45 -0.97 8.01 -0.74
CA LEU A 45 -2.29 7.38 -0.90
C LEU A 45 -2.27 5.91 -0.46
N ALA A 46 -1.22 5.16 -0.78
CA ALA A 46 -1.09 3.77 -0.33
C ALA A 46 -0.95 3.67 1.21
N ILE A 47 -0.21 4.59 1.83
CA ILE A 47 -0.06 4.67 3.29
C ILE A 47 -1.41 4.98 3.96
N ASP A 48 -2.13 5.98 3.46
CA ASP A 48 -3.46 6.35 3.97
C ASP A 48 -4.45 5.16 3.84
N THR A 49 -4.47 4.50 2.68
CA THR A 49 -5.31 3.32 2.45
C THR A 49 -4.98 2.18 3.42
N ILE A 50 -3.69 1.91 3.71
CA ILE A 50 -3.30 0.90 4.71
C ILE A 50 -3.80 1.33 6.09
N GLN A 51 -3.53 2.57 6.51
CA GLN A 51 -3.91 3.10 7.82
C GLN A 51 -5.41 3.01 8.06
N THR A 52 -6.23 3.55 7.15
CA THR A 52 -7.69 3.50 7.24
C THR A 52 -8.20 2.07 7.25
N SER A 53 -7.62 1.18 6.43
CA SER A 53 -8.03 -0.22 6.42
C SER A 53 -7.69 -0.94 7.74
N MET A 54 -6.54 -0.65 8.35
CA MET A 54 -6.17 -1.20 9.66
C MET A 54 -7.13 -0.76 10.76
N GLU A 55 -7.53 0.52 10.76
CA GLU A 55 -8.53 1.07 11.68
C GLU A 55 -9.88 0.35 11.52
N MET A 56 -10.38 0.22 10.28
CA MET A 56 -11.64 -0.46 9.99
C MET A 56 -11.65 -1.93 10.43
N PHE A 57 -10.53 -2.64 10.29
CA PHE A 57 -10.43 -4.03 10.74
C PHE A 57 -10.40 -4.14 12.27
N ALA A 58 -9.68 -3.23 12.94
CA ALA A 58 -9.66 -3.17 14.40
C ALA A 58 -11.04 -2.88 14.98
N GLU A 59 -11.80 -1.94 14.39
CA GLU A 59 -13.20 -1.66 14.78
C GLU A 59 -14.09 -2.90 14.67
N LYS A 60 -13.85 -3.75 13.67
CA LYS A 60 -14.60 -4.99 13.44
C LYS A 60 -14.07 -6.20 14.22
N ASN A 61 -13.04 -6.02 15.05
CA ASN A 61 -12.30 -7.13 15.69
C ASN A 61 -11.84 -8.19 14.68
N GLN A 62 -11.47 -7.77 13.47
CA GLN A 62 -10.96 -8.65 12.42
C GLN A 62 -9.44 -8.56 12.32
N PRO A 63 -8.74 -9.68 12.06
CA PRO A 63 -7.30 -9.65 11.85
C PRO A 63 -6.97 -8.97 10.52
N PHE A 64 -6.05 -8.00 10.56
CA PHE A 64 -5.50 -7.38 9.36
C PHE A 64 -4.41 -8.27 8.74
N PRO A 65 -4.24 -8.31 7.40
CA PRO A 65 -3.17 -9.08 6.77
C PRO A 65 -1.79 -8.75 7.35
N PRO A 66 -0.97 -9.75 7.72
CA PRO A 66 0.31 -9.49 8.37
C PRO A 66 1.33 -8.94 7.37
N LYS A 67 2.11 -7.94 7.80
CA LYS A 67 3.32 -7.46 7.10
C LYS A 67 4.29 -8.60 6.78
N HIS A 68 4.90 -8.57 5.61
CA HIS A 68 5.92 -9.55 5.25
C HIS A 68 7.19 -9.37 6.11
N LYS A 69 7.61 -10.42 6.81
CA LYS A 69 8.89 -10.42 7.54
C LYS A 69 10.00 -10.84 6.58
N PHE A 70 11.03 -10.02 6.44
CA PHE A 70 12.23 -10.41 5.70
C PHE A 70 12.88 -11.61 6.40
N SER A 71 13.06 -12.71 5.67
CA SER A 71 13.64 -13.96 6.18
C SER A 71 15.03 -14.26 5.62
N GLY A 72 15.72 -13.27 5.06
CA GLY A 72 17.05 -13.47 4.51
C GLY A 72 18.11 -13.61 5.60
N ILE A 73 19.02 -14.57 5.41
CA ILE A 73 20.31 -14.62 6.11
C ILE A 73 21.23 -13.63 5.36
N LEU A 74 21.75 -12.64 6.07
CA LEU A 74 22.78 -11.71 5.55
C LEU A 74 24.10 -12.44 5.30
#